data_AF-A0A9K3GJT5-F1
#
_entry.id   AF-A0A9K3GJT5-F1
#
_cell.length_a   1.000
_cell.length_b   1.000
_cell.length_c   1.000
_cell.angle_alpha   90.00
_cell.angle_beta   90.00
_cell.angle_gamma   90.00
#
_symmetry.space_group_name_H-M   'P 1'
#
loop_
_entity.id
_entity.type
_entity.pdbx_description
1 polymer ?
#
loop_
_entity_poly.entity_id
_entity_poly.type
_entity_poly.pdbx_seq_one_letter_code
_entity_poly.pdbx_strand_id
1 'polypeptide(L)'
;MNHFWALAYPRDQAGTSTRAAALSKSPLLDAHEVTVPALSHGALDELLSLADRLSSLDTQAGTLAHKLEAQLFELHPARFEPMIADKTVSQYASKFQWNEDSFPTTESVGYQCQRVVSELGSVDSDFKAVQGEYTTVRTQLANKRRQESGTLATKSLHGMLDQAWFESDFMTTVLILLPKYQSKEFLEAYESWTDHVMPQSATLVAEDDQLCLYACVVMKGEASAFKDKARENRYTIREHDPEAESIRPDAEIQTLTNRLTQLTADMLSFLQANYGRTVACWVHTVMLRTYVEALLRFGLQTATTYCLVSIKDAGKMKAARAHLVESFEDLFSSGIHSTAREGVEATNFQLYSTTVEEDETYFPFVFHPVMLSSVSKQQRQAAEAQSRKTGRQDA
;
A
#
# COMPACT_ATOMS: atom_id res chain seq x y z
N MET A 1 15.85 6.76 9.57
CA MET A 1 15.39 6.03 8.40
C MET A 1 16.45 4.98 8.14
N ASN A 2 16.02 3.74 7.92
CA ASN A 2 16.93 2.62 7.78
C ASN A 2 17.31 2.53 6.30
N HIS A 3 18.47 3.09 5.95
CA HIS A 3 19.02 3.04 4.60
C HIS A 3 20.28 2.19 4.61
N PHE A 4 20.46 1.44 3.53
CA PHE A 4 21.66 0.63 3.33
C PHE A 4 22.16 0.87 1.91
N TRP A 5 23.47 0.76 1.73
CA TRP A 5 24.11 0.82 0.44
C TRP A 5 24.77 -0.53 0.17
N ALA A 6 24.52 -1.08 -1.01
CA ALA A 6 25.26 -2.22 -1.51
C ALA A 6 26.44 -1.69 -2.33
N LEU A 7 27.64 -2.17 -2.01
CA LEU A 7 28.88 -1.77 -2.63
C LEU A 7 29.64 -2.98 -3.16
N ALA A 8 30.34 -2.78 -4.28
CA ALA A 8 31.40 -3.70 -4.70
C ALA A 8 32.62 -2.96 -5.22
N TYR A 9 33.79 -3.48 -4.87
CA TYR A 9 35.08 -2.92 -5.28
C TYR A 9 36.11 -4.04 -5.48
N PRO A 10 37.09 -3.84 -6.38
CA PRO A 10 38.18 -4.80 -6.57
C PRO A 10 39.00 -4.92 -5.28
N ARG A 11 39.38 -6.16 -4.93
CA ARG A 11 40.19 -6.45 -3.74
C ARG A 11 41.62 -5.99 -3.98
N ASP A 12 42.17 -5.27 -3.01
CA ASP A 12 43.56 -4.84 -3.05
C ASP A 12 44.51 -6.04 -2.84
N GLN A 13 45.68 -6.02 -3.51
CA GLN A 13 46.69 -7.09 -3.37
C GLN A 13 47.38 -7.06 -2.00
N ALA A 14 47.32 -5.94 -1.28
CA ALA A 14 47.89 -5.77 0.05
C ALA A 14 46.85 -6.12 1.15
N GLY A 15 46.85 -7.38 1.59
CA GLY A 15 45.88 -7.93 2.55
C GLY A 15 45.96 -7.41 4.01
N THR A 16 45.91 -6.10 4.27
CA THR A 16 46.18 -5.56 5.62
C THR A 16 45.04 -4.79 6.30
N SER A 17 43.96 -4.43 5.62
CA SER A 17 42.67 -4.17 6.28
C SER A 17 41.56 -4.10 5.25
N THR A 18 40.50 -4.87 5.44
CA THR A 18 39.26 -4.78 4.66
C THR A 18 38.75 -3.34 4.66
N ARG A 19 38.59 -2.69 3.49
CA ARG A 19 38.11 -1.29 3.40
C ARG A 19 36.79 -1.10 4.14
N ALA A 20 35.97 -2.14 4.23
CA ALA A 20 34.78 -2.19 5.09
C ALA A 20 35.09 -1.84 6.56
N ALA A 21 36.13 -2.43 7.15
CA ALA A 21 36.53 -2.15 8.53
C ALA A 21 36.99 -0.70 8.73
N ALA A 22 37.58 -0.07 7.70
CA ALA A 22 37.92 1.35 7.74
C ALA A 22 36.66 2.23 7.71
N LEU A 23 35.68 1.88 6.86
CA LEU A 23 34.39 2.58 6.79
C LEU A 23 33.62 2.50 8.12
N SER A 24 33.65 1.36 8.81
CA SER A 24 32.93 1.17 10.09
C SER A 24 33.52 1.94 11.27
N LYS A 25 34.79 2.35 11.19
CA LYS A 25 35.42 3.23 12.19
C LYS A 25 34.84 4.64 12.17
N SER A 26 34.20 5.04 11.07
CA SER A 26 33.56 6.34 10.93
C SER A 26 32.32 6.44 11.84
N PRO A 27 32.03 7.62 12.43
CA PRO A 27 30.78 7.85 13.16
C PRO A 27 29.55 7.90 12.22
N LEU A 28 29.74 7.88 10.90
CA LEU A 28 28.68 8.02 9.90
C LEU A 28 28.18 6.68 9.35
N LEU A 29 29.09 5.71 9.19
CA LEU A 29 28.87 4.47 8.46
C LEU A 29 29.15 3.25 9.34
N ASP A 30 28.45 2.17 9.05
CA ASP A 30 28.77 0.84 9.56
C ASP A 30 28.69 -0.16 8.40
N ALA A 31 29.84 -0.61 7.93
CA ALA A 31 30.02 -1.46 6.76
C ALA A 31 30.34 -2.90 7.16
N HIS A 32 29.67 -3.83 6.49
CA HIS A 32 29.82 -5.27 6.71
C HIS A 32 30.15 -5.93 5.38
N GLU A 33 31.23 -6.71 5.34
CA GLU A 33 31.55 -7.50 4.16
C GLU A 33 30.55 -8.65 4.02
N VAL A 34 30.11 -8.87 2.80
CA VAL A 34 29.15 -9.91 2.46
C VAL A 34 29.82 -10.91 1.54
N THR A 35 29.65 -12.19 1.86
CA THR A 35 30.04 -13.27 0.94
C THR A 35 28.93 -13.47 -0.06
N VAL A 36 29.16 -13.06 -1.30
CA VAL A 36 28.28 -13.38 -2.44
C VAL A 36 28.81 -14.67 -3.07
N PRO A 37 27.98 -15.71 -3.23
CA PRO A 37 28.39 -16.95 -3.88
C PRO A 37 28.84 -16.70 -5.32
N ALA A 38 29.78 -17.52 -5.81
CA ALA A 38 30.18 -17.50 -7.21
C ALA A 38 29.09 -18.15 -8.06
N LEU A 39 28.12 -17.35 -8.51
CA LEU A 39 27.00 -17.81 -9.31
C LEU A 39 27.43 -18.01 -10.76
N SER A 40 26.99 -19.12 -11.36
CA SER A 40 27.21 -19.37 -12.79
C SER A 40 26.47 -18.33 -13.63
N HIS A 41 27.11 -17.88 -14.71
CA HIS A 41 26.54 -16.93 -15.66
C HIS A 41 26.79 -17.40 -17.08
N GLY A 42 25.93 -16.99 -18.01
CA GLY A 42 26.12 -17.26 -19.43
C GLY A 42 27.10 -16.30 -20.10
N ALA A 43 26.86 -16.03 -21.39
CA ALA A 43 27.68 -15.13 -22.20
C ALA A 43 27.51 -13.66 -21.76
N LEU A 44 28.39 -12.79 -22.28
CA LEU A 44 28.34 -11.35 -21.99
C LEU A 44 26.96 -10.75 -22.29
N ASP A 45 26.38 -11.05 -23.47
CA ASP A 45 25.06 -10.55 -23.87
C ASP A 45 23.94 -10.92 -22.87
N GLU A 46 24.04 -12.10 -22.25
CA GLU A 46 23.10 -12.53 -21.22
C GLU A 46 23.29 -11.71 -19.93
N LEU A 47 24.53 -11.43 -19.53
CA LEU A 47 24.82 -10.56 -18.38
C LEU A 47 24.27 -9.14 -18.60
N LEU A 48 24.34 -8.61 -19.82
CA LEU A 48 23.79 -7.28 -20.15
C LEU A 48 22.27 -7.26 -19.99
N SER A 49 21.59 -8.25 -20.57
CA SER A 49 20.15 -8.39 -20.43
C SER A 49 19.73 -8.58 -18.96
N LEU A 50 20.51 -9.34 -18.19
CA LEU A 50 20.28 -9.55 -16.76
C LEU A 50 20.47 -8.28 -15.94
N ALA A 51 21.43 -7.42 -16.28
CA ALA A 51 21.65 -6.15 -15.60
C ALA A 51 20.42 -5.22 -15.70
N ASP A 52 19.88 -5.05 -16.91
CA ASP A 52 18.65 -4.26 -17.12
C ASP A 52 17.44 -4.88 -16.40
N ARG A 53 17.31 -6.21 -16.47
CA ARG A 53 16.23 -6.92 -15.79
C ARG A 53 16.32 -6.79 -14.26
N LEU A 54 17.52 -6.91 -13.69
CA LEU A 54 17.75 -6.75 -12.25
C LEU A 54 17.44 -5.32 -11.79
N SER A 55 17.78 -4.30 -12.58
CA SER A 55 17.40 -2.91 -12.30
C SER A 55 15.87 -2.71 -12.25
N SER A 56 15.15 -3.33 -13.19
CA SER A 56 13.69 -3.34 -13.17
C SER A 56 13.13 -4.07 -11.94
N LEU A 57 13.68 -5.25 -11.61
CA LEU A 57 13.25 -6.04 -10.45
C LEU A 57 13.53 -5.35 -9.12
N ASP A 58 14.65 -4.64 -9.01
CA ASP A 58 14.99 -3.80 -7.86
C ASP A 58 13.90 -2.73 -7.62
N THR A 59 13.52 -2.01 -8.68
CA THR A 59 12.45 -1.01 -8.64
C THR A 59 11.10 -1.62 -8.25
N GLN A 60 10.76 -2.79 -8.80
CA GLN A 60 9.52 -3.51 -8.48
C GLN A 60 9.49 -3.98 -7.02
N ALA A 61 10.59 -4.56 -6.54
CA ALA A 61 10.73 -5.05 -5.17
C ALA A 61 10.62 -3.91 -4.16
N GLY A 62 11.30 -2.78 -4.42
CA GLY A 62 11.20 -1.59 -3.58
C GLY A 62 9.79 -1.00 -3.55
N THR A 63 9.12 -0.92 -4.71
CA THR A 63 7.74 -0.45 -4.81
C THR A 63 6.79 -1.33 -3.99
N LEU A 64 6.92 -2.66 -4.10
CA LEU A 64 6.09 -3.59 -3.34
C LEU A 64 6.37 -3.47 -1.84
N ALA A 65 7.64 -3.45 -1.42
CA ALA A 65 8.03 -3.29 -0.03
C ALA A 65 7.45 -2.01 0.59
N HIS A 66 7.50 -0.89 -0.14
CA HIS A 66 6.92 0.38 0.31
C HIS A 66 5.39 0.37 0.37
N LYS A 67 4.71 -0.31 -0.56
CA LYS A 67 3.25 -0.49 -0.51
C LYS A 67 2.84 -1.28 0.73
N LEU A 68 3.55 -2.39 1.02
CA LEU A 68 3.31 -3.20 2.21
C LEU A 68 3.61 -2.41 3.49
N GLU A 69 4.71 -1.64 3.53
CA GLU A 69 5.04 -0.75 4.66
C GLU A 69 3.94 0.29 4.91
N ALA A 70 3.48 0.97 3.86
CA ALA A 70 2.46 2.01 3.96
C ALA A 70 1.13 1.45 4.47
N GLN A 71 0.72 0.29 3.95
CA GLN A 71 -0.53 -0.35 4.35
C GLN A 71 -0.47 -0.87 5.79
N LEU A 72 0.67 -1.41 6.22
CA LEU A 72 0.88 -1.84 7.60
C LEU A 72 0.87 -0.62 8.54
N PHE A 73 1.51 0.48 8.15
CA PHE A 73 1.51 1.72 8.93
C PHE A 73 0.10 2.33 9.07
N GLU A 74 -0.73 2.28 8.02
CA GLU A 74 -2.14 2.73 8.06
C GLU A 74 -2.95 1.92 9.08
N LEU A 75 -2.78 0.59 9.10
CA LEU A 75 -3.56 -0.30 9.95
C LEU A 75 -3.06 -0.36 11.40
N HIS A 76 -1.74 -0.21 11.62
CA HIS A 76 -1.14 -0.41 12.94
C HIS A 76 0.01 0.59 13.28
N PRO A 77 -0.28 1.90 13.35
CA PRO A 77 0.74 2.96 13.50
C PRO A 77 1.64 2.85 14.73
N ALA A 78 1.16 2.28 15.84
CA ALA A 78 1.85 2.29 17.15
C ALA A 78 2.75 1.08 17.44
N ARG A 79 2.76 0.04 16.60
CA ARG A 79 3.56 -1.19 16.80
C ARG A 79 4.50 -1.51 15.64
N PHE A 80 4.66 -0.60 14.69
CA PHE A 80 5.47 -0.91 13.52
C PHE A 80 6.97 -0.69 13.78
N GLU A 81 7.65 -1.78 14.09
CA GLU A 81 9.09 -1.91 13.83
C GLU A 81 9.26 -2.78 12.59
N PRO A 82 9.82 -2.26 11.47
CA PRO A 82 10.09 -3.07 10.28
C PRO A 82 11.11 -4.15 10.63
N MET A 83 10.60 -5.33 10.94
CA MET A 83 11.41 -6.50 11.23
C MET A 83 11.57 -7.33 9.95
N ILE A 84 12.79 -7.81 9.73
CA ILE A 84 13.15 -8.71 8.64
C ILE A 84 13.65 -9.99 9.33
N ALA A 85 12.88 -11.07 9.27
CA ALA A 85 13.18 -12.32 9.97
C ALA A 85 13.52 -12.09 11.46
N ASP A 86 12.63 -11.38 12.16
CA ASP A 86 12.74 -11.02 13.59
C ASP A 86 13.97 -10.17 13.97
N LYS A 87 14.66 -9.60 12.97
CA LYS A 87 15.79 -8.69 13.17
C LYS A 87 15.41 -7.29 12.76
N THR A 88 15.92 -6.30 13.48
CA THR A 88 15.85 -4.92 12.98
C THR A 88 16.67 -4.81 11.71
N VAL A 89 16.34 -3.83 10.88
CA VAL A 89 16.99 -3.65 9.58
C VAL A 89 18.52 -3.51 9.68
N SER A 90 19.02 -2.83 10.72
CA SER A 90 20.47 -2.70 10.99
C SER A 90 21.11 -4.02 11.43
N GLN A 91 20.41 -4.83 12.23
CA GLN A 91 20.86 -6.18 12.60
C GLN A 91 20.81 -7.16 11.43
N TYR A 92 19.85 -6.99 10.52
CA TYR A 92 19.75 -7.80 9.32
C TYR A 92 20.93 -7.54 8.39
N ALA A 93 21.26 -6.27 8.13
CA ALA A 93 22.40 -5.92 7.26
C ALA A 93 23.75 -6.40 7.80
N SER A 94 23.97 -6.30 9.11
CA SER A 94 25.22 -6.75 9.75
C SER A 94 25.39 -8.27 9.80
N LYS A 95 24.29 -9.02 9.74
CA LYS A 95 24.28 -10.49 9.78
C LYS A 95 23.75 -11.09 8.48
N PHE A 96 23.77 -10.32 7.40
CA PHE A 96 23.27 -10.80 6.13
C PHE A 96 24.12 -11.98 5.66
N GLN A 97 23.44 -13.06 5.31
CA GLN A 97 24.03 -14.22 4.68
C GLN A 97 23.16 -14.58 3.49
N TRP A 98 23.80 -15.04 2.42
CA TRP A 98 23.09 -15.51 1.24
C TRP A 98 22.17 -16.67 1.63
N ASN A 99 20.89 -16.57 1.27
CA ASN A 99 19.90 -17.58 1.59
C ASN A 99 19.93 -18.70 0.53
N GLU A 100 20.70 -19.76 0.79
CA GLU A 100 20.82 -20.90 -0.13
C GLU A 100 19.50 -21.67 -0.34
N ASP A 101 18.61 -21.70 0.66
CA ASP A 101 17.31 -22.37 0.55
C ASP A 101 16.38 -21.67 -0.46
N SER A 102 16.44 -20.34 -0.49
CA SER A 102 15.60 -19.53 -1.40
C SER A 102 16.28 -19.30 -2.75
N PHE A 103 17.60 -19.18 -2.75
CA PHE A 103 18.46 -18.87 -3.89
C PHE A 103 19.65 -19.84 -3.97
N PRO A 104 19.47 -21.05 -4.53
CA PRO A 104 20.51 -22.08 -4.56
C PRO A 104 21.76 -21.65 -5.32
N THR A 105 22.94 -21.86 -4.75
CA THR A 105 24.22 -21.42 -5.33
C THR A 105 24.66 -22.25 -6.54
N THR A 106 24.04 -23.40 -6.75
CA THR A 106 24.28 -24.30 -7.91
C THR A 106 23.69 -23.77 -9.21
N GLU A 107 22.69 -22.89 -9.13
CA GLU A 107 21.93 -22.40 -10.28
C GLU A 107 22.50 -21.08 -10.83
N SER A 108 22.14 -20.75 -12.07
CA SER A 108 22.64 -19.55 -12.75
C SER A 108 22.01 -18.25 -12.24
N VAL A 109 22.67 -17.12 -12.51
CA VAL A 109 22.12 -15.78 -12.23
C VAL A 109 20.73 -15.60 -12.87
N GLY A 110 20.53 -16.12 -14.08
CA GLY A 110 19.23 -16.09 -14.76
C GLY A 110 18.13 -16.84 -14.01
N TYR A 111 18.45 -17.99 -13.42
CA TYR A 111 17.52 -18.72 -12.55
C TYR A 111 17.17 -17.92 -11.29
N GLN A 112 18.16 -17.30 -10.64
CA GLN A 112 17.91 -16.46 -9.46
C GLN A 112 16.97 -15.30 -9.80
N CYS A 113 17.15 -14.64 -10.95
CA CYS A 113 16.23 -13.60 -11.43
C CYS A 113 14.80 -14.13 -11.60
N GLN A 114 14.63 -15.34 -12.13
CA GLN A 114 13.31 -15.95 -12.28
C GLN A 114 12.67 -16.30 -10.91
N ARG A 115 13.47 -16.73 -9.93
CA ARG A 115 13.01 -16.92 -8.54
C ARG A 115 12.53 -15.61 -7.95
N VAL A 116 13.30 -14.53 -8.07
CA VAL A 116 12.89 -13.18 -7.63
C VAL A 116 11.55 -12.79 -8.26
N VAL A 117 11.38 -12.95 -9.58
CA VAL A 117 10.14 -12.63 -10.29
C VAL A 117 8.96 -13.41 -9.72
N SER A 118 9.13 -14.72 -9.52
CA SER A 118 8.08 -15.59 -8.98
C SER A 118 7.68 -15.20 -7.57
N GLU A 119 8.65 -14.92 -6.71
CA GLU A 119 8.45 -14.55 -5.31
C GLU A 119 7.74 -13.19 -5.19
N LEU A 120 8.21 -12.17 -5.91
CA LEU A 120 7.59 -10.85 -5.93
C LEU A 120 6.18 -10.90 -6.53
N GLY A 121 6.00 -11.65 -7.62
CA GLY A 121 4.70 -11.80 -8.29
C GLY A 121 3.66 -12.49 -7.43
N SER A 122 4.05 -13.55 -6.70
CA SER A 122 3.16 -14.23 -5.75
C SER A 122 2.68 -13.29 -4.66
N VAL A 123 3.62 -12.58 -4.01
CA VAL A 123 3.28 -11.66 -2.91
C VAL A 123 2.41 -10.48 -3.41
N ASP A 124 2.70 -9.93 -4.58
CA ASP A 124 1.89 -8.83 -5.15
C ASP A 124 0.47 -9.29 -5.52
N SER A 125 0.31 -10.50 -6.07
CA SER A 125 -1.00 -11.08 -6.38
C SER A 125 -1.83 -11.33 -5.12
N ASP A 126 -1.23 -11.96 -4.10
CA ASP A 126 -1.90 -12.25 -2.83
C ASP A 126 -2.27 -10.96 -2.10
N PHE A 127 -1.39 -9.96 -2.11
CA PHE A 127 -1.66 -8.65 -1.53
C PHE A 127 -2.85 -7.97 -2.20
N LYS A 128 -2.92 -7.98 -3.53
CA LYS A 128 -4.05 -7.41 -4.28
C LYS A 128 -5.36 -8.12 -3.99
N ALA A 129 -5.35 -9.44 -3.82
CA ALA A 129 -6.54 -10.23 -3.49
C ALA A 129 -7.09 -9.82 -2.11
N VAL A 130 -6.23 -9.83 -1.07
CA VAL A 130 -6.61 -9.43 0.30
C VAL A 130 -7.06 -7.96 0.34
N GLN A 131 -6.33 -7.07 -0.33
CA GLN A 131 -6.66 -5.64 -0.38
C GLN A 131 -7.97 -5.37 -1.12
N GLY A 132 -8.26 -6.10 -2.20
CA GLY A 132 -9.49 -5.99 -2.97
C GLY A 132 -10.72 -6.36 -2.14
N GLU A 133 -10.64 -7.46 -1.37
CA GLU A 133 -11.73 -7.86 -0.49
C GLU A 133 -11.93 -6.86 0.65
N TYR A 134 -10.85 -6.44 1.31
CA TYR A 134 -10.87 -5.45 2.39
C TYR A 134 -11.51 -4.13 1.94
N THR A 135 -11.09 -3.59 0.80
CA THR A 135 -11.63 -2.31 0.27
C THR A 135 -13.09 -2.43 -0.14
N THR A 136 -13.51 -3.58 -0.68
CA THR A 136 -14.90 -3.84 -1.04
C THR A 136 -15.81 -3.84 0.19
N VAL A 137 -15.48 -4.65 1.20
CA VAL A 137 -16.30 -4.75 2.44
C VAL A 137 -16.30 -3.41 3.20
N ARG A 138 -15.15 -2.71 3.26
CA ARG A 138 -15.06 -1.38 3.87
C ARG A 138 -16.00 -0.38 3.19
N THR A 139 -16.07 -0.40 1.86
CA THR A 139 -16.94 0.49 1.08
C THR A 139 -18.41 0.12 1.26
N GLN A 140 -18.74 -1.16 1.28
CA GLN A 140 -20.10 -1.65 1.56
C GLN A 140 -20.59 -1.20 2.95
N LEU A 141 -19.76 -1.37 3.98
CA LEU A 141 -20.08 -0.93 5.34
C LEU A 141 -20.28 0.59 5.42
N ALA A 142 -19.42 1.37 4.77
CA ALA A 142 -19.55 2.83 4.73
C ALA A 142 -20.86 3.28 4.05
N ASN A 143 -21.24 2.62 2.95
CA ASN A 143 -22.49 2.89 2.25
C ASN A 143 -23.71 2.53 3.10
N LYS A 144 -23.70 1.37 3.77
CA LYS A 144 -24.79 0.95 4.67
C LYS A 144 -24.94 1.89 5.86
N ARG A 145 -23.84 2.30 6.50
CA ARG A 145 -23.89 3.29 7.59
C ARG A 145 -24.46 4.64 7.12
N ARG A 146 -24.08 5.08 5.91
CA ARG A 146 -24.64 6.31 5.32
C ARG A 146 -26.13 6.18 4.99
N GLN A 147 -26.59 4.99 4.61
CA GLN A 147 -28.02 4.72 4.42
C GLN A 147 -28.79 4.75 5.74
N GLU A 148 -28.18 4.42 6.88
CA GLU A 148 -28.86 4.56 8.17
C GLU A 148 -28.81 5.98 8.76
N SER A 149 -27.68 6.67 8.60
CA SER A 149 -27.47 8.01 9.16
C SER A 149 -27.89 9.15 8.20
N GLY A 150 -28.45 8.81 7.04
CA GLY A 150 -28.87 9.76 6.01
C GLY A 150 -30.14 10.51 6.38
N THR A 151 -30.55 11.44 5.51
CA THR A 151 -31.86 12.09 5.61
C THR A 151 -32.97 11.08 5.34
N LEU A 152 -34.18 11.36 5.81
CA LEU A 152 -35.40 10.57 5.60
C LEU A 152 -35.66 10.15 4.14
N ALA A 153 -35.10 10.88 3.16
CA ALA A 153 -35.13 10.53 1.75
C ALA A 153 -34.29 9.29 1.38
N THR A 154 -33.19 9.02 2.08
CA THR A 154 -32.30 7.88 1.84
C THR A 154 -32.20 6.92 3.03
N LYS A 155 -32.79 7.29 4.17
CA LYS A 155 -32.84 6.49 5.39
C LYS A 155 -33.60 5.18 5.17
N SER A 156 -33.11 4.11 5.78
CA SER A 156 -33.87 2.84 5.86
C SER A 156 -35.17 3.06 6.64
N LEU A 157 -36.30 2.54 6.14
CA LEU A 157 -37.60 2.62 6.83
C LEU A 157 -37.93 1.35 7.64
N HIS A 158 -36.95 0.44 7.78
CA HIS A 158 -37.06 -0.80 8.56
C HIS A 158 -37.62 -0.52 9.97
N GLY A 159 -38.73 -1.18 10.33
CA GLY A 159 -39.39 -1.05 11.63
C GLY A 159 -40.08 0.30 11.89
N MET A 160 -40.09 1.21 10.90
CA MET A 160 -40.79 2.51 11.01
C MET A 160 -42.23 2.42 10.48
N LEU A 161 -42.51 1.45 9.61
CA LEU A 161 -43.77 1.31 8.89
C LEU A 161 -44.77 0.33 9.53
N ASP A 162 -44.39 -0.35 10.61
CA ASP A 162 -45.17 -1.45 11.22
C ASP A 162 -46.61 -1.07 11.59
N GLN A 163 -46.87 0.19 11.94
CA GLN A 163 -48.22 0.68 12.30
C GLN A 163 -48.94 1.40 11.15
N ALA A 164 -48.21 1.87 10.14
CA ALA A 164 -48.73 2.74 9.08
C ALA A 164 -48.85 2.02 7.72
N TRP A 165 -48.26 0.84 7.58
CA TRP A 165 -48.29 0.05 6.36
C TRP A 165 -49.57 -0.79 6.26
N PHE A 166 -50.36 -0.54 5.21
CA PHE A 166 -51.55 -1.30 4.90
C PHE A 166 -51.55 -1.71 3.42
N GLU A 167 -51.70 -3.01 3.15
CA GLU A 167 -51.87 -3.53 1.80
C GLU A 167 -52.96 -4.61 1.77
N SER A 168 -53.86 -4.53 0.79
CA SER A 168 -54.91 -5.50 0.54
C SER A 168 -55.06 -5.76 -0.97
N ASP A 169 -56.02 -6.60 -1.36
CA ASP A 169 -56.29 -6.87 -2.77
C ASP A 169 -56.70 -5.61 -3.56
N PHE A 170 -57.29 -4.62 -2.87
CA PHE A 170 -57.84 -3.42 -3.50
C PHE A 170 -57.12 -2.13 -3.08
N MET A 171 -56.39 -2.13 -1.97
CA MET A 171 -55.75 -0.94 -1.41
C MET A 171 -54.24 -1.14 -1.27
N THR A 172 -53.51 -0.03 -1.38
CA THR A 172 -52.07 0.03 -1.20
C THR A 172 -51.69 1.31 -0.46
N THR A 173 -50.55 1.29 0.23
CA THR A 173 -50.00 2.45 0.91
C THR A 173 -49.00 3.15 0.01
N VAL A 174 -49.15 4.46 -0.15
CA VAL A 174 -48.19 5.33 -0.85
C VAL A 174 -47.49 6.19 0.18
N LEU A 175 -46.15 6.15 0.17
CA LEU A 175 -45.33 6.98 1.05
C LEU A 175 -44.95 8.28 0.34
N ILE A 176 -45.24 9.40 0.99
CA ILE A 176 -44.98 10.75 0.47
C ILE A 176 -44.03 11.47 1.42
N LEU A 177 -42.92 11.94 0.85
CA LEU A 177 -41.92 12.74 1.50
C LEU A 177 -42.08 14.21 1.11
N LEU A 178 -42.27 15.07 2.09
CA LEU A 178 -42.55 16.49 1.88
C LEU A 178 -41.83 17.39 2.89
N PRO A 179 -41.54 18.65 2.55
CA PRO A 179 -40.97 19.61 3.49
C PRO A 179 -41.90 19.90 4.67
N LYS A 180 -41.36 19.93 5.89
CA LYS A 180 -42.16 20.07 7.12
C LYS A 180 -43.11 21.28 7.13
N TYR A 181 -42.71 22.40 6.50
CA TYR A 181 -43.54 23.60 6.41
C TYR A 181 -44.80 23.42 5.54
N GLN A 182 -44.84 22.42 4.65
CA GLN A 182 -45.98 22.09 3.77
C GLN A 182 -46.92 21.03 4.36
N SER A 183 -46.64 20.49 5.55
CA SER A 183 -47.41 19.39 6.12
C SER A 183 -48.90 19.72 6.32
N LYS A 184 -49.23 20.96 6.69
CA LYS A 184 -50.64 21.38 6.88
C LYS A 184 -51.40 21.46 5.56
N GLU A 185 -50.79 22.10 4.57
CA GLU A 185 -51.35 22.21 3.21
C GLU A 185 -51.57 20.83 2.58
N PHE A 186 -50.62 19.91 2.79
CA PHE A 186 -50.75 18.53 2.36
C PHE A 186 -51.96 17.82 2.98
N LEU A 187 -52.11 17.88 4.31
CA LEU A 187 -53.21 17.22 5.02
C LEU A 187 -54.60 17.76 4.65
N GLU A 188 -54.69 19.02 4.25
CA GLU A 188 -55.95 19.62 3.77
C GLU A 188 -56.27 19.25 2.31
N ALA A 189 -55.25 19.01 1.49
CA ALA A 189 -55.42 18.85 0.04
C ALA A 189 -55.47 17.38 -0.44
N TYR A 190 -54.74 16.46 0.20
CA TYR A 190 -54.47 15.12 -0.36
C TYR A 190 -55.74 14.29 -0.62
N GLU A 191 -56.80 14.48 0.16
CA GLU A 191 -58.08 13.77 0.02
C GLU A 191 -58.81 14.14 -1.28
N SER A 192 -58.50 15.29 -1.88
CA SER A 192 -59.14 15.79 -3.10
C SER A 192 -58.37 15.47 -4.39
N TRP A 193 -57.23 14.79 -4.30
CA TRP A 193 -56.37 14.57 -5.45
C TRP A 193 -56.90 13.50 -6.41
N THR A 194 -57.53 12.46 -5.87
CA THR A 194 -58.20 11.42 -6.66
C THR A 194 -59.50 10.99 -5.97
N ASP A 195 -60.44 10.43 -6.73
CA ASP A 195 -61.79 10.12 -6.23
C ASP A 195 -61.80 9.00 -5.17
N HIS A 196 -60.81 8.10 -5.20
CA HIS A 196 -60.75 6.91 -4.35
C HIS A 196 -59.56 6.91 -3.36
N VAL A 197 -59.26 8.06 -2.76
CA VAL A 197 -58.37 8.18 -1.58
C VAL A 197 -59.15 7.88 -0.31
N MET A 198 -58.55 7.14 0.64
CA MET A 198 -59.18 6.93 1.95
C MET A 198 -59.07 8.21 2.80
N PRO A 199 -60.18 8.82 3.23
CA PRO A 199 -60.14 10.02 4.05
C PRO A 199 -59.53 9.71 5.43
N GLN A 200 -58.85 10.70 6.00
CA GLN A 200 -58.11 10.59 7.27
C GLN A 200 -57.10 9.43 7.36
N SER A 201 -56.63 8.92 6.21
CA SER A 201 -55.65 7.82 6.17
C SER A 201 -54.20 8.28 6.30
N ALA A 202 -53.93 9.59 6.10
CA ALA A 202 -52.59 10.14 6.17
C ALA A 202 -52.00 10.02 7.59
N THR A 203 -51.04 9.11 7.75
CA THR A 203 -50.35 8.86 9.02
C THR A 203 -48.91 9.35 8.92
N LEU A 204 -48.46 10.16 9.89
CA LEU A 204 -47.06 10.57 9.98
C LEU A 204 -46.22 9.36 10.42
N VAL A 205 -45.32 8.91 9.56
CA VAL A 205 -44.41 7.79 9.82
C VAL A 205 -43.17 8.28 10.56
N ALA A 206 -42.55 9.35 10.04
CA ALA A 206 -41.35 9.92 10.62
C ALA A 206 -41.11 11.36 10.19
N GLU A 207 -40.30 12.05 10.98
CA GLU A 207 -39.96 13.46 10.81
C GLU A 207 -38.47 13.69 11.11
N ASP A 208 -37.82 14.44 10.22
CA ASP A 208 -36.46 14.99 10.38
C ASP A 208 -36.56 16.53 10.51
N ASP A 209 -35.42 17.21 10.68
CA ASP A 209 -35.36 18.68 10.79
C ASP A 209 -36.01 19.44 9.63
N GLN A 210 -36.04 18.85 8.42
CA GLN A 210 -36.53 19.50 7.19
C GLN A 210 -37.69 18.77 6.51
N LEU A 211 -37.84 17.46 6.71
CA LEU A 211 -38.71 16.60 5.92
C LEU A 211 -39.62 15.76 6.81
N CYS A 212 -40.84 15.50 6.33
CA CYS A 212 -41.82 14.62 6.93
C CYS A 212 -42.18 13.51 5.94
N LEU A 213 -42.34 12.28 6.44
CA LEU A 213 -42.81 11.12 5.70
C LEU A 213 -44.21 10.75 6.15
N TYR A 214 -45.16 10.82 5.22
CA TYR A 214 -46.54 10.39 5.42
C TYR A 214 -46.83 9.10 4.67
N ALA A 215 -47.64 8.23 5.29
CA ALA A 215 -48.24 7.07 4.66
C ALA A 215 -49.71 7.36 4.38
N CYS A 216 -50.14 7.22 3.12
CA CYS A 216 -51.52 7.42 2.69
C CYS A 216 -52.06 6.14 2.05
N VAL A 217 -53.28 5.74 2.43
CA VAL A 217 -53.93 4.56 1.89
C VAL A 217 -54.79 4.95 0.69
N VAL A 218 -54.53 4.32 -0.45
CA VAL A 218 -55.21 4.60 -1.72
C VAL A 218 -55.64 3.31 -2.40
N MET A 219 -56.66 3.38 -3.25
CA MET A 219 -57.05 2.24 -4.09
C MET A 219 -55.95 1.93 -5.12
N LYS A 220 -55.63 0.64 -5.31
CA LYS A 220 -54.57 0.18 -6.23
C LYS A 220 -54.75 0.70 -7.66
N GLY A 221 -55.99 0.82 -8.14
CA GLY A 221 -56.30 1.35 -9.46
C GLY A 221 -55.96 2.84 -9.65
N GLU A 222 -55.92 3.63 -8.58
CA GLU A 222 -55.64 5.07 -8.62
C GLU A 222 -54.26 5.45 -8.06
N ALA A 223 -53.51 4.47 -7.56
CA ALA A 223 -52.20 4.72 -6.94
C ALA A 223 -51.23 5.46 -7.88
N SER A 224 -51.29 5.21 -9.20
CA SER A 224 -50.49 5.95 -10.18
C SER A 224 -50.91 7.42 -10.29
N ALA A 225 -52.20 7.69 -10.41
CA ALA A 225 -52.73 9.05 -10.52
C ALA A 225 -52.45 9.87 -9.25
N PHE A 226 -52.56 9.24 -8.08
CA PHE A 226 -52.23 9.85 -6.79
C PHE A 226 -50.73 10.21 -6.69
N LYS A 227 -49.85 9.31 -7.15
CA LYS A 227 -48.40 9.56 -7.25
C LYS A 227 -48.10 10.73 -8.18
N ASP A 228 -48.78 10.82 -9.32
CA ASP A 228 -48.56 11.92 -10.27
C ASP A 228 -49.01 13.27 -9.69
N LYS A 229 -50.14 13.31 -8.98
CA LYS A 229 -50.59 14.50 -8.22
C LYS A 229 -49.60 14.90 -7.12
N ALA A 230 -49.03 13.95 -6.41
CA ALA A 230 -47.98 14.23 -5.42
C ALA A 230 -46.75 14.88 -6.07
N ARG A 231 -46.32 14.41 -7.25
CA ARG A 231 -45.20 14.98 -8.00
C ARG A 231 -45.52 16.38 -8.55
N GLU A 232 -46.75 16.62 -9.01
CA GLU A 232 -47.22 17.96 -9.44
C GLU A 232 -47.07 19.00 -8.31
N ASN A 233 -47.37 18.60 -7.07
CA ASN A 233 -47.19 19.41 -5.86
C ASN A 233 -45.75 19.44 -5.32
N ARG A 234 -44.78 18.92 -6.09
CA ARG A 234 -43.34 18.86 -5.77
C ARG A 234 -43.00 17.99 -4.56
N TYR A 235 -43.85 17.04 -4.21
CA TYR A 235 -43.54 16.03 -3.20
C TYR A 235 -42.76 14.87 -3.81
N THR A 236 -41.91 14.25 -3.00
CA THR A 236 -41.10 13.11 -3.41
C THR A 236 -41.81 11.83 -2.96
N ILE A 237 -42.01 10.88 -3.87
CA ILE A 237 -42.58 9.58 -3.51
C ILE A 237 -41.45 8.70 -3.01
N ARG A 238 -41.61 8.11 -1.84
CA ARG A 238 -40.66 7.15 -1.29
C ARG A 238 -41.13 5.75 -1.65
N GLU A 239 -40.35 5.04 -2.46
CA GLU A 239 -40.62 3.64 -2.75
C GLU A 239 -40.29 2.79 -1.52
N HIS A 240 -41.17 1.85 -1.21
CA HIS A 240 -41.00 0.87 -0.15
C HIS A 240 -41.04 -0.51 -0.78
N ASP A 241 -39.98 -1.27 -0.55
CA ASP A 241 -39.88 -2.67 -0.91
C ASP A 241 -39.92 -3.49 0.40
N PRO A 242 -41.03 -4.17 0.71
CA PRO A 242 -41.21 -4.87 1.97
C PRO A 242 -40.23 -6.04 2.15
N GLU A 243 -39.70 -6.62 1.07
CA GLU A 243 -38.71 -7.69 1.17
C GLU A 243 -37.34 -7.13 1.55
N ALA A 244 -36.90 -6.05 0.90
CA ALA A 244 -35.66 -5.35 1.21
C ALA A 244 -35.66 -4.74 2.62
N GLU A 245 -36.82 -4.27 3.09
CA GLU A 245 -36.99 -3.69 4.42
C GLU A 245 -37.28 -4.71 5.52
N SER A 246 -37.43 -6.00 5.23
CA SER A 246 -37.48 -7.04 6.27
C SER A 246 -36.11 -7.29 6.92
N ILE A 247 -35.04 -6.91 6.22
CA ILE A 247 -33.66 -7.09 6.65
C ILE A 247 -33.34 -6.08 7.74
N ARG A 248 -33.01 -6.56 8.94
CA ARG A 248 -32.54 -5.72 10.05
C ARG A 248 -31.21 -5.07 9.65
N PRO A 249 -31.17 -3.74 9.45
CA PRO A 249 -29.97 -3.10 8.93
C PRO A 249 -28.84 -3.11 9.97
N ASP A 250 -29.18 -3.07 11.27
CA ASP A 250 -28.25 -3.30 12.38
C ASP A 250 -27.54 -4.65 12.30
N ALA A 251 -28.26 -5.72 11.94
CA ALA A 251 -27.69 -7.05 11.84
C ALA A 251 -26.71 -7.15 10.67
N GLU A 252 -27.05 -6.55 9.53
CA GLU A 252 -26.18 -6.50 8.35
C GLU A 252 -24.94 -5.62 8.59
N ILE A 253 -25.11 -4.49 9.28
CA ILE A 253 -23.97 -3.64 9.69
C ILE A 253 -23.09 -4.38 10.68
N GLN A 254 -23.65 -5.14 11.61
CA GLN A 254 -22.88 -5.95 12.55
C GLN A 254 -22.13 -7.07 11.84
N THR A 255 -22.74 -7.78 10.88
CA THR A 255 -22.04 -8.82 10.10
C THR A 255 -20.92 -8.22 9.26
N LEU A 256 -21.15 -7.11 8.57
CA LEU A 256 -20.12 -6.39 7.80
C LEU A 256 -19.01 -5.83 8.70
N THR A 257 -19.35 -5.33 9.90
CA THR A 257 -18.37 -4.86 10.88
C THR A 257 -17.48 -6.00 11.36
N ASN A 258 -18.07 -7.14 11.75
CA ASN A 258 -17.33 -8.32 12.16
C ASN A 258 -16.44 -8.85 11.03
N ARG A 259 -16.94 -8.86 9.79
CA ARG A 259 -16.18 -9.26 8.60
C ARG A 259 -14.99 -8.32 8.37
N LEU A 260 -15.20 -7.01 8.48
CA LEU A 260 -14.13 -6.02 8.36
C LEU A 260 -13.06 -6.21 9.44
N THR A 261 -13.46 -6.46 10.68
CA THR A 261 -12.52 -6.74 11.78
C THR A 261 -11.68 -7.99 11.49
N GLN A 262 -12.31 -9.06 11.00
CA GLN A 262 -11.59 -10.28 10.60
C GLN A 262 -10.60 -10.00 9.46
N LEU A 263 -11.06 -9.36 8.38
CA LEU A 263 -10.20 -9.00 7.24
C LEU A 263 -9.05 -8.08 7.65
N THR A 264 -9.26 -7.19 8.62
CA THR A 264 -8.19 -6.34 9.16
C THR A 264 -7.13 -7.16 9.86
N ALA A 265 -7.53 -8.16 10.66
CA ALA A 265 -6.59 -9.06 11.33
C ALA A 265 -5.83 -9.95 10.34
N ASP A 266 -6.52 -10.50 9.35
CA ASP A 266 -5.93 -11.33 8.28
C ASP A 266 -4.93 -10.51 7.46
N MET A 267 -5.29 -9.26 7.12
CA MET A 267 -4.42 -8.34 6.40
C MET A 267 -3.18 -7.98 7.22
N LEU A 268 -3.31 -7.75 8.53
CA LEU A 268 -2.16 -7.49 9.40
C LEU A 268 -1.21 -8.69 9.46
N SER A 269 -1.76 -9.90 9.64
CA SER A 269 -0.98 -11.14 9.64
C SER A 269 -0.27 -11.37 8.31
N PHE A 270 -0.96 -11.15 7.20
CA PHE A 270 -0.37 -11.22 5.86
C PHE A 270 0.78 -10.23 5.68
N LEU A 271 0.59 -8.96 6.08
CA LEU A 271 1.59 -7.92 5.96
C LEU A 271 2.83 -8.22 6.82
N GLN A 272 2.65 -8.70 8.05
CA GLN A 272 3.75 -9.07 8.94
C GLN A 272 4.55 -10.26 8.41
N ALA A 273 3.88 -11.28 7.86
CA ALA A 273 4.54 -12.46 7.30
C ALA A 273 5.31 -12.13 6.01
N ASN A 274 4.76 -11.26 5.16
CA ASN A 274 5.29 -11.04 3.82
C ASN A 274 6.24 -9.84 3.72
N TYR A 275 6.12 -8.81 4.56
CA TYR A 275 7.01 -7.64 4.50
C TYR A 275 8.48 -8.04 4.65
N GLY A 276 8.80 -8.85 5.66
CA GLY A 276 10.16 -9.33 5.88
C GLY A 276 10.69 -10.17 4.70
N ARG A 277 9.83 -11.02 4.11
CA ARG A 277 10.17 -11.83 2.93
C ARG A 277 10.43 -10.96 1.70
N THR A 278 9.58 -9.97 1.43
CA THR A 278 9.74 -9.04 0.31
C THR A 278 11.02 -8.23 0.46
N VAL A 279 11.32 -7.71 1.66
CA VAL A 279 12.55 -6.97 1.89
C VAL A 279 13.78 -7.88 1.77
N ALA A 280 13.73 -9.10 2.32
CA ALA A 280 14.82 -10.06 2.16
C ALA A 280 15.08 -10.38 0.68
N CYS A 281 14.03 -10.62 -0.10
CA CYS A 281 14.09 -10.81 -1.55
C CYS A 281 14.69 -9.57 -2.25
N TRP A 282 14.26 -8.38 -1.86
CA TRP A 282 14.79 -7.12 -2.39
C TRP A 282 16.30 -6.98 -2.15
N VAL A 283 16.79 -7.28 -0.94
CA VAL A 283 18.23 -7.26 -0.64
C VAL A 283 18.99 -8.26 -1.51
N HIS A 284 18.45 -9.46 -1.75
CA HIS A 284 19.07 -10.43 -2.67
C HIS A 284 19.11 -9.90 -4.11
N THR A 285 18.05 -9.26 -4.59
CA THR A 285 18.01 -8.62 -5.92
C THR A 285 19.08 -7.54 -6.05
N VAL A 286 19.25 -6.69 -5.04
CA VAL A 286 20.28 -5.66 -5.04
C VAL A 286 21.68 -6.28 -5.01
N MET A 287 21.91 -7.32 -4.21
CA MET A 287 23.20 -8.03 -4.20
C MET A 287 23.50 -8.72 -5.54
N LEU A 288 22.50 -9.30 -6.21
CA LEU A 288 22.63 -9.85 -7.57
C LEU A 288 22.98 -8.74 -8.57
N ARG A 289 22.31 -7.59 -8.47
CA ARG A 289 22.59 -6.42 -9.31
C ARG A 289 24.03 -5.95 -9.11
N THR A 290 24.46 -5.79 -7.86
CA THR A 290 25.85 -5.43 -7.51
C THR A 290 26.85 -6.48 -8.03
N TYR A 291 26.51 -7.77 -7.97
CA TYR A 291 27.34 -8.85 -8.49
C TYR A 291 27.52 -8.78 -10.01
N VAL A 292 26.42 -8.69 -10.76
CA VAL A 292 26.44 -8.59 -12.23
C VAL A 292 27.16 -7.34 -12.68
N GLU A 293 26.90 -6.19 -12.05
CA GLU A 293 27.56 -4.94 -12.39
C GLU A 293 29.06 -4.98 -12.10
N ALA A 294 29.47 -5.61 -10.99
CA ALA A 294 30.89 -5.80 -10.70
C ALA A 294 31.58 -6.68 -11.75
N LEU A 295 30.93 -7.75 -12.23
CA LEU A 295 31.46 -8.57 -13.31
C LEU A 295 31.62 -7.77 -14.62
N LEU A 296 30.65 -6.91 -14.95
CA LEU A 296 30.68 -6.08 -16.14
C LEU A 296 31.73 -4.96 -16.05
N ARG A 297 31.92 -4.35 -14.86
CA ARG A 297 32.87 -3.25 -14.66
C ARG A 297 34.30 -3.72 -14.45
N PHE A 298 34.51 -4.77 -13.67
CA PHE A 298 35.85 -5.22 -13.25
C PHE A 298 36.34 -6.46 -13.99
N GLY A 299 35.46 -7.18 -14.67
CA GLY A 299 35.77 -8.43 -15.36
C GLY A 299 35.81 -9.65 -14.43
N LEU A 300 35.68 -10.83 -15.04
CA LEU A 300 35.49 -12.11 -14.33
C LEU A 300 36.70 -12.56 -13.50
N GLN A 301 37.91 -12.17 -13.90
CA GLN A 301 39.16 -12.59 -13.25
C GLN A 301 39.52 -11.73 -12.03
N THR A 302 38.76 -10.67 -11.78
CA THR A 302 39.05 -9.72 -10.71
C THR A 302 38.40 -10.17 -9.40
N ALA A 303 39.22 -10.44 -8.40
CA ALA A 303 38.74 -10.71 -7.05
C ALA A 303 37.98 -9.48 -6.53
N THR A 304 36.67 -9.61 -6.34
CA THR A 304 35.79 -8.51 -5.92
C THR A 304 35.35 -8.71 -4.47
N THR A 305 35.26 -7.60 -3.73
CA THR A 305 34.72 -7.58 -2.37
C THR A 305 33.35 -6.90 -2.40
N TYR A 306 32.37 -7.51 -1.75
CA TYR A 306 31.00 -7.00 -1.64
C TYR A 306 30.72 -6.54 -0.22
N CYS A 307 29.99 -5.43 -0.05
CA CYS A 307 29.69 -4.88 1.27
C CYS A 307 28.26 -4.36 1.35
N LEU A 308 27.63 -4.52 2.50
CA LEU A 308 26.43 -3.80 2.90
C LEU A 308 26.80 -2.73 3.92
N VAL A 309 26.48 -1.48 3.62
CA VAL A 309 26.81 -0.33 4.46
C VAL A 309 25.54 0.28 5.00
N SER A 310 25.40 0.32 6.31
CA SER A 310 24.31 1.01 6.99
C SER A 310 24.72 2.45 7.35
N ILE A 311 23.77 3.37 7.21
CA ILE A 311 23.97 4.77 7.60
C ILE A 311 23.49 4.95 9.03
N LYS A 312 24.38 5.37 9.94
CA LYS A 312 24.05 5.57 11.36
C LYS A 312 23.06 6.73 11.57
N ASP A 313 23.15 7.77 10.73
CA ASP A 313 22.24 8.91 10.74
C ASP A 313 21.81 9.32 9.33
N ALA A 314 20.54 9.06 8.99
CA ALA A 314 19.95 9.42 7.71
C ALA A 314 20.02 10.94 7.39
N GLY A 315 20.04 11.81 8.41
CA GLY A 315 20.21 13.26 8.21
C GLY A 315 21.60 13.65 7.71
N LYS A 316 22.57 12.74 7.80
CA LYS A 316 23.96 12.94 7.37
C LYS A 316 24.30 12.16 6.09
N MET A 317 23.30 11.76 5.31
CA MET A 317 23.49 10.97 4.09
C MET A 317 24.48 11.62 3.11
N LYS A 318 24.43 12.94 2.92
CA LYS A 318 25.36 13.68 2.05
C LYS A 318 26.82 13.60 2.55
N ALA A 319 27.03 13.77 3.85
CA ALA A 319 28.37 13.66 4.46
C ALA A 319 28.89 12.22 4.43
N ALA A 320 28.01 11.24 4.65
CA ALA A 320 28.32 9.83 4.55
C ALA A 320 28.74 9.43 3.12
N ARG A 321 28.06 9.98 2.10
CA ARG A 321 28.42 9.76 0.69
C ARG A 321 29.77 10.40 0.36
N ALA A 322 30.03 11.62 0.83
CA ALA A 322 31.33 12.28 0.62
C ALA A 322 32.50 11.48 1.24
N HIS A 323 32.35 11.03 2.48
CA HIS A 323 33.34 10.17 3.14
C HIS A 323 33.56 8.86 2.38
N LEU A 324 32.49 8.27 1.85
CA LEU A 324 32.61 7.05 1.05
C LEU A 324 33.50 7.30 -0.17
N VAL A 325 33.25 8.37 -0.93
CA VAL A 325 34.04 8.72 -2.12
C VAL A 325 35.52 8.94 -1.79
N GLU A 326 35.79 9.69 -0.72
CA GLU A 326 37.16 9.93 -0.21
C GLU A 326 37.89 8.62 0.13
N SER A 327 37.18 7.64 0.70
CA SER A 327 37.75 6.34 1.08
C SER A 327 38.10 5.43 -0.10
N PHE A 328 37.69 5.80 -1.31
CA PHE A 328 37.96 5.08 -2.56
C PHE A 328 38.65 5.97 -3.61
N GLU A 329 39.22 7.11 -3.21
CA GLU A 329 39.88 8.05 -4.13
C GLU A 329 41.07 7.41 -4.84
N ASP A 330 41.80 6.54 -4.15
CA ASP A 330 42.94 5.80 -4.67
C ASP A 330 42.58 4.90 -5.87
N LEU A 331 41.36 4.35 -5.93
CA LEU A 331 40.89 3.57 -7.07
C LEU A 331 40.76 4.41 -8.36
N PHE A 332 40.61 5.73 -8.27
CA PHE A 332 40.68 6.60 -9.44
C PHE A 332 42.10 6.68 -10.03
N SER A 333 43.13 6.52 -9.19
CA SER A 333 44.53 6.65 -9.59
C SER A 333 45.12 5.36 -10.18
N SER A 334 44.54 4.20 -9.87
CA SER A 334 45.07 2.87 -10.21
C SER A 334 44.84 2.40 -11.65
N GLY A 335 44.58 3.31 -12.61
CA GLY A 335 44.59 3.00 -14.05
C GLY A 335 43.37 2.26 -14.62
N ILE A 336 42.47 1.71 -13.79
CA ILE A 336 41.19 1.13 -14.27
C ILE A 336 40.25 2.25 -14.78
N HIS A 337 40.41 3.48 -14.28
CA HIS A 337 39.56 4.64 -14.59
C HIS A 337 40.33 5.87 -15.11
N SER A 338 41.63 5.77 -15.40
CA SER A 338 42.47 6.91 -15.79
C SER A 338 42.10 7.53 -17.15
N THR A 339 41.35 6.82 -17.98
CA THR A 339 40.86 7.31 -19.29
C THR A 339 39.63 8.22 -19.20
N ALA A 340 38.97 8.31 -18.04
CA ALA A 340 37.76 9.13 -17.89
C ALA A 340 38.03 10.62 -17.59
N ARG A 341 39.29 10.99 -17.28
CA ARG A 341 39.63 12.35 -16.81
C ARG A 341 40.19 13.28 -17.89
N GLU A 342 40.66 12.74 -19.03
CA GLU A 342 41.17 13.51 -20.15
C GLU A 342 40.41 13.14 -21.42
N GLY A 343 39.50 14.03 -21.87
CA GLY A 343 39.08 14.32 -23.25
C GLY A 343 39.17 13.30 -24.38
N VAL A 344 39.12 11.99 -24.13
CA VAL A 344 39.05 10.95 -25.17
C VAL A 344 37.58 10.58 -25.33
N GLU A 345 37.07 10.67 -26.55
CA GLU A 345 35.73 10.24 -26.93
C GLU A 345 35.45 8.86 -26.34
N ALA A 346 34.55 8.86 -25.36
CA ALA A 346 34.06 7.71 -24.63
C ALA A 346 33.30 6.78 -25.57
N THR A 347 34.04 5.92 -26.27
CA THR A 347 33.50 5.15 -27.40
C THR A 347 33.22 3.69 -27.07
N ASN A 348 33.31 3.24 -25.80
CA ASN A 348 32.84 1.88 -25.49
C ASN A 348 32.42 1.56 -24.04
N PHE A 349 32.44 2.51 -23.10
CA PHE A 349 32.10 2.23 -21.68
C PHE A 349 30.87 2.99 -21.15
N GLN A 350 30.28 3.85 -21.97
CA GLN A 350 29.07 4.62 -21.63
C GLN A 350 27.76 3.86 -21.92
N LEU A 351 27.84 2.55 -22.19
CA LEU A 351 26.68 1.75 -22.58
C LEU A 351 25.86 1.18 -21.40
N TYR A 352 26.30 1.35 -20.15
CA TYR A 352 25.68 0.66 -19.00
C TYR A 352 25.07 1.55 -17.91
N SER A 353 24.83 2.83 -18.18
CA SER A 353 23.91 3.63 -17.35
C SER A 353 22.58 3.81 -18.09
N THR A 354 21.70 2.82 -18.02
CA THR A 354 20.35 2.87 -18.63
C THR A 354 19.32 3.69 -17.83
N THR A 355 19.77 4.67 -17.03
CA THR A 355 18.89 5.66 -16.40
C THR A 355 19.37 7.06 -16.71
N VAL A 356 18.63 7.73 -17.59
CA VAL A 356 18.77 9.15 -17.92
C VAL A 356 18.25 9.97 -16.73
N GLU A 357 19.12 10.28 -15.77
CA GLU A 357 18.96 11.42 -14.85
C GLU A 357 20.32 12.12 -14.71
N GLU A 358 20.33 13.44 -14.88
CA GLU A 358 21.49 14.31 -15.18
C GLU A 358 22.53 14.45 -14.04
N ASP A 359 22.50 13.63 -12.99
CA ASP A 359 23.31 13.79 -11.77
C ASP A 359 24.02 12.50 -11.27
N GLU A 360 24.26 11.49 -12.13
CA GLU A 360 25.05 10.32 -11.69
C GLU A 360 26.57 10.59 -11.74
N THR A 361 27.10 10.91 -10.56
CA THR A 361 28.54 10.91 -10.27
C THR A 361 29.11 9.51 -10.54
N TYR A 362 29.95 9.36 -11.56
CA TYR A 362 30.66 8.11 -11.83
C TYR A 362 31.57 7.72 -10.65
N PHE A 363 31.35 6.56 -10.05
CA PHE A 363 32.17 6.01 -8.97
C PHE A 363 33.10 4.91 -9.48
N PRO A 364 34.34 4.80 -8.94
CA PRO A 364 35.29 3.76 -9.32
C PRO A 364 34.94 2.39 -8.71
N PHE A 365 33.89 2.35 -7.89
CA PHE A 365 33.26 1.19 -7.28
C PHE A 365 31.78 1.11 -7.69
N VAL A 366 31.17 -0.07 -7.57
CA VAL A 366 29.73 -0.27 -7.77
C VAL A 366 28.99 0.26 -6.55
N PHE A 367 27.92 1.03 -6.77
CA PHE A 367 27.13 1.67 -5.72
C PHE A 367 25.63 1.55 -6.00
N HIS A 368 24.88 0.88 -5.11
CA HIS A 368 23.42 0.83 -5.18
C HIS A 368 22.80 1.25 -3.84
N PRO A 369 22.02 2.35 -3.82
CA PRO A 369 21.33 2.76 -2.62
C PRO A 369 20.01 1.99 -2.44
N VAL A 370 19.78 1.48 -1.23
CA VAL A 370 18.52 0.81 -0.84
C VAL A 370 17.83 1.62 0.23
N MET A 371 16.63 2.12 -0.07
CA MET A 371 15.81 2.89 0.85
C MET A 371 14.71 2.02 1.42
N LEU A 372 14.92 1.41 2.60
CA LEU A 372 13.98 0.42 3.13
C LEU A 372 12.75 0.99 3.82
N SER A 373 12.76 2.29 4.15
CA SER A 373 11.61 2.95 4.77
C SER A 373 11.26 4.24 4.04
N SER A 374 10.01 4.33 3.58
CA SER A 374 9.41 5.54 3.02
C SER A 374 8.77 6.41 4.11
N VAL A 375 8.47 5.82 5.28
CA VAL A 375 7.83 6.53 6.39
C VAL A 375 8.88 7.35 7.16
N SER A 376 8.73 8.67 7.10
CA SER A 376 9.64 9.59 7.80
C SER A 376 9.62 9.38 9.32
N LYS A 377 10.74 9.67 9.99
CA LYS A 377 10.82 9.68 11.47
C LYS A 377 9.74 10.58 12.08
N GLN A 378 9.39 11.70 11.42
CA GLN A 378 8.36 12.63 11.87
C GLN A 378 6.95 12.05 11.79
N GLN A 379 6.61 11.32 10.73
CA GLN A 379 5.33 10.63 10.61
C GLN A 379 5.17 9.53 11.66
N ARG A 380 6.24 8.77 11.95
CA ARG A 380 6.23 7.77 13.03
C ARG A 380 6.02 8.41 14.40
N GLN A 381 6.74 9.49 14.70
CA GLN A 381 6.58 10.24 15.96
C GLN A 381 5.19 10.87 16.11
N ALA A 382 4.62 11.40 15.01
CA ALA A 382 3.27 11.95 15.00
C ALA A 382 2.21 10.87 15.27
N ALA A 383 2.37 9.69 14.66
CA ALA A 383 1.47 8.55 14.85
C ALA A 383 1.56 7.95 16.26
N GLU A 384 2.77 7.82 16.82
CA GLU A 384 2.98 7.43 18.22
C GLU A 384 2.36 8.45 19.20
N ALA A 385 2.52 9.74 18.92
CA ALA A 385 1.92 10.80 19.73
C ALA A 385 0.39 10.80 19.64
N GLN A 386 -0.19 10.48 18.48
CA GLN A 386 -1.63 10.31 18.30
C GLN A 386 -2.15 9.08 19.06
N SER A 387 -1.50 7.92 18.93
CA SER A 387 -1.88 6.70 19.66
C SER A 387 -1.79 6.85 21.18
N ARG A 388 -0.79 7.58 21.69
CA ARG A 388 -0.70 7.93 23.13
C ARG A 388 -1.81 8.87 23.60
N LYS A 389 -2.42 9.66 22.71
CA LYS A 389 -3.55 10.53 23.02
C LYS A 389 -4.87 9.75 23.02
N THR A 390 -5.11 8.88 22.04
CA THR A 390 -6.31 8.03 21.99
C THR A 390 -6.32 6.97 23.10
N GLY A 391 -5.20 6.30 23.37
CA GLY A 391 -5.09 5.34 24.48
C GLY A 391 -5.20 5.95 25.89
N ARG A 392 -5.26 7.28 26.01
CA ARG A 392 -5.49 8.02 27.26
C ARG A 392 -6.91 8.57 27.38
N GLN A 393 -7.74 8.40 26.34
CA GLN A 393 -9.17 8.71 26.34
C GLN A 393 -10.03 7.47 26.65
N ASP A 394 -9.47 6.27 26.48
CA ASP A 394 -10.11 4.99 26.78
C ASP A 394 -9.73 4.41 28.18
N ALA A 395 -9.01 5.18 28.99
CA ALA A 395 -8.65 4.88 30.38
C ALA A 395 -9.03 6.05 31.29
#